data_AF-A0A7X3Y5R7-F1
#
_entry.id   AF-A0A7X3Y5R7-F1
#
_cell.length_a   1.000
_cell.length_b   1.000
_cell.length_c   1.000
_cell.angle_alpha   90.00
_cell.angle_beta   90.00
_cell.angle_gamma   90.00
#
_symmetry.space_group_name_H-M   'P 1'
#
loop_
_entity.id
_entity.type
_entity.pdbx_description
1 polymer ?
#
loop_
_entity_poly.entity_id
_entity_poly.type
_entity_poly.pdbx_seq_one_letter_code
_entity_poly.pdbx_strand_id
1 'polypeptide(L)' 'MGYFKHAVALGLGVGMLAGFAGTALAQKDGGILKFYHRGTPPSGSIHEEATNSTLSPYMGVFNNLIMYDHSIARNSLET' A
#
# COMPACT_ATOMS: atom_id res chain seq x y z
N MET A 1 19.39 44.77 -9.37
CA MET A 1 19.71 43.56 -8.58
C MET A 1 18.50 42.93 -7.86
N GLY A 2 17.44 43.68 -7.50
CA GLY A 2 16.30 43.16 -6.73
C GLY A 2 15.40 42.16 -7.48
N TYR A 3 15.07 42.44 -8.75
CA TYR A 3 14.15 41.62 -9.55
C TYR A 3 14.65 40.18 -9.79
N PHE A 4 15.96 39.99 -9.92
CA PHE A 4 16.56 38.67 -10.13
C PHE A 4 16.39 37.74 -8.92
N LYS A 5 16.49 38.29 -7.69
CA LYS A 5 16.27 37.52 -6.46
C LYS A 5 14.81 37.07 -6.31
N HIS A 6 13.87 37.90 -6.76
CA HIS A 6 12.44 37.58 -6.72
C HIS A 6 12.09 36.54 -7.79
N ALA A 7 12.70 36.62 -8.97
CA ALA A 7 12.55 35.62 -10.03
C ALA A 7 13.07 34.24 -9.60
N VAL A 8 14.23 34.18 -8.93
CA VAL A 8 14.79 32.93 -8.40
C VAL A 8 13.93 32.36 -7.27
N ALA A 9 13.45 33.20 -6.35
CA ALA A 9 12.56 32.76 -5.27
C ALA A 9 11.22 32.22 -5.79
N LEU A 10 10.65 32.86 -6.81
CA LEU A 10 9.44 32.38 -7.47
C LEU A 10 9.67 31.04 -8.18
N GLY A 11 10.80 30.90 -8.89
CA GLY A 11 11.17 29.65 -9.55
C GLY A 11 11.35 28.47 -8.59
N LEU A 12 11.97 28.70 -7.42
CA LEU A 12 12.11 27.69 -6.38
C LEU A 12 10.76 27.29 -5.76
N GLY A 13 9.88 28.26 -5.50
CA GLY A 13 8.54 27.99 -4.97
C GLY A 13 7.69 27.15 -5.93
N VAL A 14 7.72 27.47 -7.23
CA VAL A 14 7.01 26.70 -8.27
C VAL A 14 7.62 25.31 -8.44
N GLY A 15 8.96 25.18 -8.39
CA GLY A 15 9.65 23.90 -8.47
C GLY A 15 9.33 22.97 -7.29
N MET A 16 9.22 23.51 -6.07
CA MET A 16 8.81 22.75 -4.89
C MET A 16 7.35 22.27 -5.00
N LEU A 17 6.42 23.13 -5.44
CA LEU A 17 5.02 22.76 -5.62
C LEU A 17 4.83 21.69 -6.71
N ALA A 18 5.60 21.74 -7.80
CA ALA A 18 5.58 20.71 -8.83
C ALA A 18 6.15 19.37 -8.36
N GLY A 19 7.12 19.37 -7.42
CA GLY A 19 7.70 18.15 -6.85
C GLY A 19 6.74 17.32 -6.00
N PHE A 20 5.69 17.92 -5.44
CA PHE A 20 4.67 17.20 -4.66
C PHE A 20 3.56 16.58 -5.51
N ALA A 21 3.43 16.95 -6.80
CA ALA A 21 2.37 16.43 -7.67
C ALA A 21 2.54 14.94 -8.05
N GLY A 22 3.67 14.33 -7.67
CA GLY A 22 4.04 12.96 -8.03
C GLY A 22 3.85 11.92 -6.92
N THR A 23 3.33 12.26 -5.73
CA THR A 23 2.90 11.21 -4.81
C THR A 23 1.64 10.57 -5.38
N ALA A 24 1.80 9.45 -6.07
CA ALA A 24 0.67 8.62 -6.45
C ALA A 24 0.02 8.08 -5.17
N LEU A 25 -0.98 8.79 -4.66
CA LEU A 25 -1.88 8.31 -3.61
C LEU A 25 -2.75 7.20 -4.23
N ALA A 26 -2.13 6.04 -4.46
CA ALA A 26 -2.78 4.86 -5.02
C ALA A 26 -3.83 4.27 -4.07
N GLN A 27 -3.84 4.68 -2.80
CA GLN A 27 -4.88 4.36 -1.84
C GLN A 27 -6.10 5.26 -2.08
N LYS A 28 -7.13 4.66 -2.68
CA LYS A 28 -8.49 5.19 -2.66
C LYS A 28 -8.97 5.29 -1.21
N ASP A 29 -9.28 6.49 -0.75
CA ASP A 29 -9.95 6.69 0.54
C ASP A 29 -11.38 6.12 0.49
N GLY A 30 -11.79 5.44 1.58
CA GLY A 30 -13.08 4.75 1.65
C GLY A 30 -13.30 3.64 0.60
N GLY A 31 -12.23 3.08 0.03
CA GLY A 31 -12.31 2.03 -0.97
C GLY A 31 -12.66 0.64 -0.42
N ILE A 32 -13.59 -0.05 -1.08
CA ILE A 32 -13.80 -1.49 -0.86
C ILE A 32 -12.83 -2.26 -1.77
N LEU A 33 -11.92 -3.02 -1.16
CA LEU A 33 -11.09 -3.99 -1.87
C LEU A 33 -11.95 -5.17 -2.34
N LYS A 34 -12.10 -5.31 -3.66
CA LYS A 34 -12.76 -6.47 -4.29
C LYS A 34 -11.68 -7.33 -4.92
N PHE A 35 -11.54 -8.57 -4.46
CA PHE A 35 -10.60 -9.53 -5.00
C PHE A 35 -11.33 -10.82 -5.40
N TYR A 36 -10.77 -11.54 -6.37
CA TYR A 36 -11.31 -12.84 -6.76
C TYR A 36 -10.88 -13.90 -5.76
N HIS A 37 -11.85 -14.64 -5.23
CA HIS A 37 -11.61 -15.81 -4.39
C HIS A 37 -12.28 -17.04 -5.04
N ARG A 38 -11.57 -18.17 -5.13
CA ARG A 38 -12.00 -19.34 -5.91
C ARG A 38 -13.25 -20.03 -5.36
N GLY A 39 -13.58 -19.82 -4.09
CA GLY A 39 -14.75 -20.40 -3.44
C GLY A 39 -15.06 -19.66 -2.16
N THR A 40 -15.91 -20.23 -1.32
CA THR A 40 -16.13 -19.76 0.04
C THR A 40 -15.25 -20.55 1.01
N PRO A 41 -14.56 -19.92 1.98
CA PRO A 41 -13.87 -20.65 3.03
C PRO A 41 -14.84 -21.60 3.76
N PRO A 42 -14.45 -22.84 4.07
CA PRO A 42 -15.34 -23.79 4.75
C PRO A 42 -15.72 -23.34 6.16
N SER A 43 -14.80 -22.69 6.88
CA SER A 43 -15.03 -22.04 8.17
C SER A 43 -14.09 -20.84 8.35
N GLY A 44 -14.29 -20.08 9.43
CA GLY A 44 -13.35 -19.03 9.88
C GLY A 44 -12.36 -19.51 10.95
N SER A 45 -12.34 -20.80 11.30
CA SER A 45 -11.50 -21.32 12.37
C SER A 45 -10.08 -21.61 11.86
N ILE A 46 -9.09 -20.84 12.33
CA ILE A 46 -7.67 -21.10 12.03
C ILE A 46 -7.13 -22.38 12.70
N HIS A 47 -7.84 -22.91 13.69
CA HIS A 47 -7.47 -24.17 14.35
C HIS A 47 -7.89 -25.39 13.53
N GLU A 48 -8.93 -25.24 12.70
CA GLU A 48 -9.46 -26.32 11.85
C GLU A 48 -9.06 -26.17 10.39
N GLU A 49 -8.74 -24.95 9.93
CA GLU A 49 -8.41 -24.63 8.55
C GLU A 49 -6.96 -24.13 8.38
N ALA A 50 -6.15 -24.86 7.61
CA ALA A 50 -4.74 -24.53 7.35
C ALA A 50 -4.48 -24.20 5.87
N THR A 51 -5.42 -23.55 5.18
CA THR A 51 -5.30 -23.24 3.75
C THR A 51 -5.25 -21.73 3.49
N ASN A 52 -4.56 -21.33 2.41
CA ASN A 52 -4.54 -19.93 1.98
C ASN A 52 -5.95 -19.38 1.71
N SER A 53 -6.87 -20.24 1.27
CA SER A 53 -8.25 -19.85 0.98
C SER A 53 -9.00 -19.37 2.21
N THR A 54 -8.70 -19.93 3.38
CA THR A 54 -9.25 -19.46 4.64
C THR A 54 -8.42 -18.30 5.19
N LEU A 55 -7.11 -18.42 5.21
CA LEU A 55 -6.27 -17.41 5.87
C LEU A 55 -6.30 -16.03 5.18
N SER A 56 -6.23 -15.98 3.85
CA SER A 56 -6.23 -14.71 3.09
C SER A 56 -7.40 -13.77 3.42
N PRO A 57 -8.68 -14.20 3.37
CA PRO A 57 -9.81 -13.31 3.67
C PRO A 57 -9.90 -12.90 5.15
N TYR A 58 -9.41 -13.72 6.09
CA TYR A 58 -9.51 -13.45 7.53
C TYR A 58 -8.29 -12.71 8.12
N MET A 59 -7.22 -12.50 7.34
CA MET A 59 -6.02 -11.75 7.79
C MET A 59 -6.34 -10.36 8.37
N GLY A 60 -7.34 -9.66 7.81
CA GLY A 60 -7.77 -8.35 8.33
C GLY A 60 -8.80 -8.41 9.47
N VAL A 61 -9.27 -9.61 9.84
CA VAL A 61 -10.30 -9.83 10.87
C VAL A 61 -9.66 -10.21 12.20
N PHE A 62 -8.56 -10.98 12.19
CA PHE A 62 -7.87 -11.41 13.40
C PHE A 62 -6.79 -10.44 13.87
N ASN A 63 -6.52 -10.47 15.18
CA ASN A 63 -5.41 -9.74 15.79
C ASN A 63 -4.13 -10.57 15.68
N ASN A 64 -3.45 -10.46 14.54
CA ASN A 64 -2.22 -11.20 14.29
C ASN A 64 -1.05 -10.57 15.08
N LEU A 65 -0.39 -11.36 15.93
CA LEU A 65 0.77 -10.90 16.72
C LEU A 65 2.02 -10.68 15.87
N ILE A 66 2.09 -11.36 14.73
CA ILE A 66 3.17 -11.27 13.75
C ILE A 66 2.51 -11.17 12.38
N MET A 67 2.98 -10.22 11.58
CA MET A 67 2.50 -10.01 10.22
C MET A 67 3.67 -10.10 9.24
N TYR A 68 3.39 -10.64 8.07
CA TYR A 68 4.36 -10.68 6.99
C TYR A 68 4.59 -9.26 6.43
N ASP A 69 5.84 -8.90 6.11
CA ASP A 69 6.16 -7.61 5.50
C ASP A 69 5.98 -7.67 3.97
N HIS A 70 4.87 -7.11 3.50
CA HIS A 70 4.50 -7.13 2.08
C HIS A 70 5.36 -6.17 1.23
N SER A 71 6.19 -5.31 1.85
CA SER A 71 7.09 -4.41 1.12
C SER A 71 8.34 -5.11 0.57
N ILE A 72 8.63 -6.31 1.07
CA ILE A 72 9.82 -7.07 0.69
C ILE A 72 9.44 -8.22 -0.26
N ALA A 73 9.97 -8.22 -1.48
CA ALA A 73 9.74 -9.28 -2.46
C ALA A 73 10.35 -10.61 -2.00
N ARG A 74 9.56 -11.70 -1.87
CA ARG A 74 10.08 -13.02 -1.41
C ARG A 74 10.55 -13.96 -2.48
N ASN A 75 10.10 -13.75 -3.70
CA ASN A 75 10.54 -14.54 -4.85
C ASN A 75 11.39 -13.63 -5.74
N SER A 76 12.52 -13.16 -5.20
CA SER A 76 13.52 -12.38 -5.94
C SER A 76 14.63 -13.28 -6.47
N LEU A 77 15.22 -12.89 -7.59
CA LEU A 77 16.39 -13.59 -8.16
C LEU A 77 17.71 -13.17 -7.50
N GLU A 78 17.71 -12.07 -6.73
CA GLU A 78 18.85 -11.72 -5.85
C GLU A 78 18.94 -12.73 -4.71
N THR A 79 20.15 -13.27 -4.50
CA THR A 79 20.49 -14.28 -3.50
C THR A 79 21.48 -13.72 -2.49
#